data_AF-A0ABD3EIC2-F1
#
_entry.id   AF-A0ABD3EIC2-F1
#
_cell.length_a   1.000
_cell.length_b   1.000
_cell.length_c   1.000
_cell.angle_alpha   90.00
_cell.angle_beta   90.00
_cell.angle_gamma   90.00
#
_symmetry.space_group_name_H-M   'P 1'
#
loop_
_entity.id
_entity.type
_entity.pdbx_description
1 polymer ?
#
loop_
_entity_poly.entity_id
_entity_poly.type
_entity_poly.pdbx_seq_one_letter_code
_entity_poly.pdbx_strand_id
1 'polypeptide(L)'
;MSSTKASEFALGEENSDIRSVNPDIHHLLSSVLTTLGRAPDIQRGITRIFHRTANASEFIAVIQAMVAAGRQLQKLHVATDNVQVKTVNSVLLRKLILTASSPSVIGTATRLLSKLNKEAANQRDLHNLFIVSDGSFQEVATARTKVHSANEMLDQLLSLYRKQLRMSNLEFMGVSGITHLIELSLDVKVPSDWVKVNSTKKTIRYHPPEVLDALKQLTLANEELSIVCQAAWDGFLKTFSGFYSEFQASVQALATLDCMHSLAMLSRTKDFVRPVFVTDDEPVQINIKSGRHPVMENILQDNFVPNDTYLDADGQYCQIVTGPNMGGKSCYIRQVALITLMAQVGCFVPALSAKLHVLDAIYTRMGASDSIQLGKSTFLEELSEASLILQHCTSRSLLIIDELGRGTSTHDGVAIAYATLHYLLEHKKCMVLFVTHYPEVVDIRNEFPGSVGAYHVSYLTPSKESNPEFYVDQEMDSVNHNDVTYLYKLVPGVSERSFGFKVAQLAQLPSSCIRRAVEMAAKLEAEVCKSKKNKLLIKCSMPDSKSEHTETLEKVKEAYRELFFYLNLALNDDEASEKRFDCLKRAKSLATELVN
;
A
#
# COMPACT_ATOMS: atom_id res chain seq x y z
N MET A 1 6.29 -60.46 -2.29
CA MET A 1 4.88 -60.56 -2.72
C MET A 1 4.23 -59.21 -2.42
N SER A 2 4.34 -58.27 -3.36
CA SER A 2 3.28 -57.81 -4.31
C SER A 2 2.45 -56.66 -3.70
N SER A 3 2.83 -55.39 -3.93
CA SER A 3 2.34 -54.46 -4.99
C SER A 3 0.89 -54.01 -4.77
N THR A 4 0.58 -52.72 -4.64
CA THR A 4 0.37 -51.78 -5.76
C THR A 4 0.58 -50.31 -5.31
N LYS A 5 1.60 -49.61 -5.81
CA LYS A 5 1.52 -48.53 -6.84
C LYS A 5 0.45 -47.45 -6.60
N ALA A 6 0.85 -46.36 -5.95
CA ALA A 6 0.24 -45.03 -6.12
C ALA A 6 1.25 -44.14 -6.85
N SER A 7 0.77 -43.49 -7.89
CA SER A 7 1.48 -42.81 -8.97
C SER A 7 2.34 -41.61 -8.51
N GLU A 8 3.65 -41.71 -8.75
CA GLU A 8 4.54 -40.56 -8.92
C GLU A 8 4.08 -39.76 -10.15
N PHE A 9 3.46 -38.59 -9.92
CA PHE A 9 3.39 -37.56 -10.95
C PHE A 9 4.75 -36.90 -11.03
N ALA A 10 5.45 -37.17 -12.14
CA ALA A 10 6.66 -36.48 -12.56
C ALA A 10 6.36 -34.98 -12.73
N LEU A 11 6.71 -34.18 -11.71
CA LEU A 11 6.92 -32.74 -11.87
C LEU A 11 8.34 -32.58 -12.40
N GLY A 12 8.42 -32.26 -13.69
CA GLY A 12 9.65 -32.10 -14.44
C GLY A 12 10.64 -31.12 -13.82
N GLU A 13 11.89 -31.30 -14.23
CA GLU A 13 13.13 -30.66 -13.82
C GLU A 13 13.17 -29.11 -13.97
N GLU A 14 12.06 -28.42 -14.23
CA GLU A 14 12.01 -26.96 -14.39
C GLU A 14 11.94 -26.18 -13.06
N ASN A 15 11.66 -26.84 -11.94
CA ASN A 15 11.51 -26.16 -10.63
C ASN A 15 12.82 -25.94 -9.85
N SER A 16 13.96 -26.47 -10.31
CA SER A 16 15.25 -26.32 -9.60
C SER A 16 15.87 -24.93 -9.75
N ASP A 17 15.46 -24.14 -10.74
CA ASP A 17 16.03 -22.80 -11.00
C ASP A 17 15.42 -21.67 -10.14
N ILE A 18 14.37 -21.96 -9.38
CA ILE A 18 13.45 -20.93 -8.87
C ILE A 18 13.85 -20.40 -7.48
N ARG A 19 14.77 -21.05 -6.76
CA ARG A 19 15.17 -20.66 -5.38
C ARG A 19 16.59 -20.09 -5.24
N SER A 20 17.44 -20.19 -6.24
CA SER A 20 18.81 -19.69 -6.12
C SER A 20 18.94 -18.30 -6.72
N VAL A 21 18.63 -17.26 -5.93
CA VAL A 21 19.38 -16.01 -6.12
C VAL A 21 20.84 -16.39 -5.90
N ASN A 22 21.69 -16.19 -6.91
CA ASN A 22 23.12 -16.45 -6.79
C ASN A 22 23.62 -15.74 -5.50
N PRO A 23 24.13 -16.46 -4.48
CA PRO A 23 24.38 -15.91 -3.14
C PRO A 23 25.27 -14.66 -3.17
N ASP A 24 26.14 -14.57 -4.18
CA ASP A 24 27.03 -13.43 -4.42
C ASP A 24 26.27 -12.15 -4.82
N ILE A 25 25.22 -12.28 -5.65
CA ILE A 25 24.37 -11.15 -6.06
C ILE A 25 23.59 -10.63 -4.87
N HIS A 26 23.01 -11.53 -4.08
CA HIS A 26 22.26 -11.16 -2.88
C HIS A 26 23.15 -10.44 -1.85
N HIS A 27 24.32 -11.01 -1.53
CA HIS A 27 25.23 -10.43 -0.54
C HIS A 27 25.70 -9.04 -0.99
N LEU A 28 26.03 -8.87 -2.27
CA LEU A 28 26.49 -7.60 -2.80
C LEU A 28 25.37 -6.55 -2.82
N LEU A 29 24.18 -6.89 -3.34
CA LEU A 29 23.03 -5.98 -3.33
C LEU A 29 22.64 -5.58 -1.90
N SER A 30 22.57 -6.54 -0.98
CA SER A 30 22.25 -6.27 0.42
C SER A 30 23.29 -5.34 1.08
N SER A 31 24.58 -5.54 0.78
CA SER A 31 25.66 -4.67 1.27
C SER A 31 25.55 -3.24 0.72
N VAL A 32 25.30 -3.10 -0.59
CA VAL A 32 25.09 -1.79 -1.24
C VAL A 32 23.90 -1.07 -0.61
N LEU A 33 22.75 -1.73 -0.53
CA LEU A 33 21.50 -1.14 -0.03
C LEU A 33 21.58 -0.81 1.46
N THR A 34 22.23 -1.66 2.28
CA THR A 34 22.47 -1.36 3.69
C THR A 34 23.37 -0.12 3.87
N THR A 35 24.36 0.04 3.00
CA THR A 35 25.22 1.23 3.00
C THR A 35 24.44 2.48 2.61
N LEU A 36 23.58 2.36 1.58
CA LEU A 36 22.70 3.45 1.14
C LEU A 36 21.66 3.82 2.20
N GLY A 37 21.14 2.86 2.97
CA GLY A 37 20.21 3.15 4.08
C GLY A 37 20.83 3.96 5.23
N ARG A 38 22.16 4.02 5.32
CA ARG A 38 22.91 4.89 6.26
C ARG A 38 23.31 6.23 5.64
N ALA A 39 23.16 6.38 4.33
CA ALA A 39 23.50 7.59 3.60
C ALA A 39 22.35 8.61 3.70
N PRO A 40 22.60 9.91 3.41
CA PRO A 40 21.52 10.87 3.24
C PRO A 40 20.61 10.48 2.06
N ASP A 41 19.37 10.96 2.07
CA ASP A 41 18.44 10.79 0.96
C ASP A 41 19.04 11.38 -0.33
N ILE A 42 19.46 10.48 -1.21
CA ILE A 42 20.15 10.83 -2.45
C ILE A 42 19.19 11.53 -3.41
N GLN A 43 17.92 11.12 -3.49
CA GLN A 43 16.94 11.72 -4.38
C GLN A 43 16.65 13.17 -3.98
N ARG A 44 16.44 13.40 -2.69
CA ARG A 44 16.32 14.76 -2.15
C ARG A 44 17.61 15.56 -2.37
N GLY A 45 18.76 14.94 -2.12
CA GLY A 45 20.08 15.52 -2.31
C GLY A 45 20.30 16.05 -3.73
N ILE A 46 20.16 15.21 -4.76
CA ILE A 46 20.35 15.62 -6.16
C ILE A 46 19.37 16.72 -6.58
N THR A 47 18.16 16.73 -6.02
CA THR A 47 17.15 17.76 -6.31
C THR A 47 17.53 19.10 -5.69
N ARG A 48 18.05 19.10 -4.46
CA ARG A 48 18.58 20.32 -3.82
C ARG A 48 19.82 20.85 -4.53
N ILE A 49 20.69 19.96 -4.99
CA ILE A 49 21.87 20.33 -5.81
C ILE A 49 21.40 21.00 -7.10
N PHE A 50 20.41 20.42 -7.79
CA PHE A 50 19.82 20.97 -9.00
C PHE A 50 19.21 22.37 -8.79
N HIS A 51 18.49 22.58 -7.69
CA HIS A 51 17.92 23.88 -7.32
C HIS A 51 18.92 24.85 -6.66
N ARG A 52 20.19 24.47 -6.52
CA ARG A 52 21.27 25.27 -5.92
C ARG A 52 21.04 25.63 -4.44
N THR A 53 20.35 24.77 -3.70
CA THR A 53 20.07 24.95 -2.25
C THR A 53 20.82 23.95 -1.37
N ALA A 54 21.68 23.13 -1.95
CA ALA A 54 22.49 22.14 -1.24
C ALA A 54 23.79 22.77 -0.69
N ASN A 55 24.17 22.34 0.51
CA ASN A 55 25.46 22.71 1.10
C ASN A 55 26.59 21.82 0.56
N ALA A 56 27.84 22.26 0.69
CA ALA A 56 29.00 21.49 0.21
C ALA A 56 29.13 20.10 0.86
N SER A 57 28.89 19.98 2.17
CA SER A 57 28.91 18.69 2.87
C SER A 57 27.82 17.73 2.39
N GLU A 58 26.61 18.25 2.14
CA GLU A 58 25.48 17.50 1.58
C GLU A 58 25.79 17.02 0.16
N PHE A 59 26.32 17.92 -0.69
CA PHE A 59 26.76 17.56 -2.04
C PHE A 59 27.77 16.40 -2.00
N ILE A 60 28.83 16.52 -1.19
CA ILE A 60 29.86 15.48 -1.11
C ILE A 60 29.26 14.17 -0.61
N ALA A 61 28.41 14.19 0.43
CA ALA A 61 27.82 12.99 0.99
C ALA A 61 26.93 12.25 -0.02
N VAL A 62 26.07 12.98 -0.74
CA VAL A 62 25.16 12.43 -1.76
C VAL A 62 25.94 11.82 -2.93
N ILE A 63 26.89 12.57 -3.49
CA ILE A 63 27.68 12.12 -4.63
C ILE A 63 28.61 10.97 -4.24
N GLN A 64 29.20 11.00 -3.03
CA GLN A 64 30.03 9.92 -2.52
C GLN A 64 29.22 8.63 -2.33
N ALA A 65 27.99 8.72 -1.82
CA ALA A 65 27.10 7.57 -1.68
C ALA A 65 26.77 6.93 -3.03
N MET A 66 26.47 7.74 -4.05
CA MET A 66 26.22 7.25 -5.42
C MET A 66 27.46 6.57 -6.02
N VAL A 67 28.64 7.16 -5.86
CA VAL A 67 29.90 6.56 -6.35
C VAL A 67 30.19 5.24 -5.65
N ALA A 68 30.01 5.17 -4.33
CA ALA A 68 30.23 3.96 -3.56
C ALA A 68 29.30 2.83 -4.01
N ALA A 69 28.00 3.12 -4.15
CA ALA A 69 27.00 2.16 -4.63
C ALA A 69 27.31 1.71 -6.06
N GLY A 70 27.54 2.66 -6.98
CA GLY A 70 27.84 2.37 -8.38
C GLY A 70 29.08 1.49 -8.56
N ARG A 71 30.19 1.79 -7.87
CA ARG A 71 31.43 0.99 -7.93
C ARG A 71 31.26 -0.41 -7.36
N GLN A 72 30.49 -0.56 -6.28
CA GLN A 72 30.19 -1.89 -5.75
C GLN A 72 29.35 -2.69 -6.75
N LEU A 73 28.33 -2.08 -7.36
CA LEU A 73 27.51 -2.71 -8.39
C LEU A 73 28.28 -3.06 -9.67
N GLN A 74 29.32 -2.29 -10.04
CA GLN A 74 30.22 -2.63 -11.15
C GLN A 74 30.93 -3.97 -10.97
N LYS A 75 31.13 -4.44 -9.73
CA LYS A 75 31.72 -5.78 -9.50
C LYS A 75 30.82 -6.91 -10.04
N LEU A 76 29.51 -6.66 -10.15
CA LEU A 76 28.57 -7.59 -10.80
C LEU A 76 28.66 -7.55 -12.33
N HIS A 77 29.30 -6.52 -12.90
CA HIS A 77 29.51 -6.36 -14.35
C HIS A 77 30.74 -7.12 -14.84
N VAL A 78 31.86 -7.05 -14.10
CA VAL A 78 33.17 -7.60 -14.50
C VAL A 78 33.19 -9.14 -14.60
N ALA A 79 32.20 -9.83 -14.01
CA ALA A 79 32.07 -11.29 -14.12
C ALA A 79 31.52 -11.78 -15.47
N THR A 80 31.23 -10.89 -16.44
CA THR A 80 30.65 -11.27 -17.74
C THR A 80 31.67 -11.61 -18.83
N ASP A 81 32.93 -11.14 -18.72
CA ASP A 81 33.94 -11.33 -19.78
C ASP A 81 34.77 -12.61 -19.66
N ASN A 82 34.66 -13.35 -18.54
CA ASN A 82 35.31 -14.65 -18.38
C ASN A 82 34.27 -15.77 -18.25
N VAL A 83 34.19 -16.55 -19.31
CA VAL A 83 33.59 -17.89 -19.48
C VAL A 83 33.11 -18.57 -18.17
N GLN A 84 31.78 -18.79 -18.10
CA GLN A 84 31.07 -19.82 -17.31
C GLN A 84 30.66 -19.60 -15.83
N VAL A 85 30.47 -18.38 -15.31
CA VAL A 85 29.82 -18.21 -13.97
C VAL A 85 28.62 -17.26 -13.96
N LYS A 86 27.42 -17.86 -13.89
CA LYS A 86 26.20 -17.40 -13.16
C LYS A 86 25.77 -15.93 -13.36
N THR A 87 25.32 -15.61 -14.57
CA THR A 87 24.71 -14.33 -14.94
C THR A 87 23.40 -14.01 -14.22
N VAL A 88 23.11 -12.71 -14.05
CA VAL A 88 21.76 -12.20 -13.76
C VAL A 88 20.82 -12.59 -14.91
N ASN A 89 19.93 -13.54 -14.69
CA ASN A 89 19.00 -14.03 -15.72
C ASN A 89 17.91 -13.00 -16.10
N SER A 90 17.49 -12.16 -15.16
CA SER A 90 16.45 -11.15 -15.40
C SER A 90 16.97 -9.96 -16.23
N VAL A 91 16.32 -9.71 -17.36
CA VAL A 91 16.60 -8.55 -18.24
C VAL A 91 16.40 -7.23 -17.50
N LEU A 92 15.33 -7.13 -16.70
CA LEU A 92 15.04 -5.93 -15.90
C LEU A 92 16.15 -5.68 -14.86
N LEU A 93 16.52 -6.72 -14.11
CA LEU A 93 17.56 -6.60 -13.07
C LEU A 93 18.90 -6.19 -13.68
N ARG A 94 19.24 -6.76 -14.85
CA ARG A 94 20.44 -6.37 -15.62
C ARG A 94 20.39 -4.90 -16.03
N LYS A 95 19.27 -4.44 -16.60
CA LYS A 95 19.09 -3.03 -16.99
C LYS A 95 19.26 -2.09 -15.79
N LEU A 96 18.63 -2.40 -14.66
CA LEU A 96 18.72 -1.59 -13.44
C LEU A 96 20.14 -1.52 -12.90
N ILE A 97 20.84 -2.65 -12.81
CA ILE A 97 22.23 -2.69 -12.37
C ILE A 97 23.12 -1.88 -13.31
N LEU A 98 22.94 -1.99 -14.64
CA LEU A 98 23.71 -1.22 -15.63
C LEU A 98 23.46 0.29 -15.51
N THR A 99 22.20 0.71 -15.31
CA THR A 99 21.85 2.12 -15.13
C THR A 99 22.40 2.69 -13.81
N ALA A 100 22.35 1.92 -12.72
CA ALA A 100 22.90 2.34 -11.43
C ALA A 100 24.44 2.33 -11.39
N SER A 101 25.09 1.49 -12.20
CA SER A 101 26.55 1.33 -12.27
C SER A 101 27.20 2.01 -13.49
N SER A 102 26.47 2.93 -14.13
CA SER A 102 26.91 3.64 -15.34
C SER A 102 28.31 4.25 -15.17
N PRO A 103 29.30 3.86 -16.00
CA PRO A 103 30.65 4.43 -15.94
C PRO A 103 30.67 5.95 -16.18
N SER A 104 29.75 6.48 -17.00
CA SER A 104 29.61 7.93 -17.24
C SER A 104 29.25 8.68 -15.95
N VAL A 105 28.25 8.18 -15.22
CA VAL A 105 27.77 8.82 -13.99
C VAL A 105 28.82 8.73 -12.90
N ILE A 106 29.45 7.55 -12.72
CA ILE A 106 30.51 7.36 -11.72
C ILE A 106 31.74 8.21 -12.06
N GLY A 107 32.12 8.29 -13.34
CA GLY A 107 33.23 9.12 -13.81
C GLY A 107 32.97 10.61 -13.57
N THR A 108 31.78 11.08 -13.95
CA THR A 108 31.36 12.47 -13.72
C THR A 108 31.28 12.80 -12.24
N ALA A 109 30.69 11.94 -11.43
CA ALA A 109 30.61 12.07 -9.97
C ALA A 109 32.01 12.13 -9.33
N THR A 110 32.92 11.23 -9.73
CA THR A 110 34.30 11.20 -9.23
C THR A 110 35.06 12.49 -9.61
N ARG A 111 34.87 12.99 -10.84
CA ARG A 111 35.45 14.25 -11.32
C ARG A 111 34.90 15.48 -10.58
N LEU A 112 33.63 15.46 -10.18
CA LEU A 112 33.05 16.54 -9.37
C LEU A 112 33.58 16.50 -7.94
N LEU A 113 33.73 15.31 -7.35
CA LEU A 113 34.30 15.13 -6.01
C LEU A 113 35.78 15.53 -5.95
N SER A 114 36.58 15.23 -6.98
CA SER A 114 38.01 15.54 -7.00
C SER A 114 38.32 17.05 -6.97
N LYS A 115 37.33 17.89 -7.28
CA LYS A 115 37.45 19.36 -7.22
C LYS A 115 37.20 19.95 -5.83
N LEU A 116 36.73 19.15 -4.87
CA LEU A 116 36.29 19.60 -3.56
C LEU A 116 37.10 18.97 -2.43
N ASN A 117 37.40 19.77 -1.41
CA ASN A 117 38.01 19.32 -0.16
C ASN A 117 36.93 18.90 0.84
N LYS A 118 36.95 17.63 1.24
CA LYS A 118 35.98 17.04 2.18
C LYS A 118 36.07 17.63 3.58
N GLU A 119 37.27 17.94 4.08
CA GLU A 119 37.46 18.46 5.43
C GLU A 119 36.90 19.88 5.55
N ALA A 120 37.21 20.73 4.56
CA ALA A 120 36.68 22.09 4.47
C ALA A 120 35.15 22.09 4.34
N ALA A 121 34.57 21.20 3.54
CA ALA A 121 33.12 21.07 3.40
C ALA A 121 32.42 20.71 4.73
N ASN A 122 33.01 19.83 5.54
CA ASN A 122 32.46 19.44 6.85
C ASN A 122 32.51 20.59 7.85
N GLN A 123 33.56 21.41 7.81
CA GLN A 123 33.72 22.60 8.64
C GLN A 123 32.90 23.80 8.15
N ARG A 124 32.20 23.67 7.01
CA ARG A 124 31.50 24.75 6.31
C ARG A 124 32.45 25.90 5.91
N ASP A 125 33.70 25.55 5.66
CA ASP A 125 34.72 26.47 5.20
C ASP A 125 34.70 26.55 3.66
N LEU A 126 34.05 27.60 3.16
CA LEU A 126 34.01 27.91 1.73
C LEU A 126 35.36 28.42 1.19
N HIS A 127 36.21 28.99 2.04
CA HIS A 127 37.49 29.56 1.62
C HIS A 127 38.43 28.44 1.18
N ASN A 128 38.41 27.30 1.86
CA ASN A 128 39.26 26.13 1.57
C ASN A 128 38.54 24.99 0.82
N LEU A 129 37.28 25.20 0.40
CA LEU A 129 36.48 24.17 -0.25
C LEU A 129 37.06 23.68 -1.59
N PHE A 130 37.53 24.59 -2.44
CA PHE A 130 37.99 24.24 -3.78
C PHE A 130 39.46 23.81 -3.80
N ILE A 131 39.75 22.74 -4.54
CA ILE A 131 41.10 22.28 -4.82
C ILE A 131 41.59 22.97 -6.10
N VAL A 132 42.68 23.73 -5.99
CA VAL A 132 43.16 24.68 -7.02
C VAL A 132 44.36 24.10 -7.81
N SER A 133 44.80 22.88 -7.50
CA SER A 133 46.01 22.25 -8.07
C SER A 133 46.00 22.09 -9.59
N ASP A 134 44.81 22.03 -10.21
CA ASP A 134 44.65 21.64 -11.62
C ASP A 134 44.36 22.84 -12.53
N GLY A 135 44.65 24.07 -12.10
CA GLY A 135 44.30 25.31 -12.83
C GLY A 135 42.79 25.59 -12.87
N SER A 136 42.00 24.83 -12.12
CA SER A 136 40.56 25.06 -11.94
C SER A 136 40.33 26.16 -10.89
N PHE A 137 39.29 26.98 -11.07
CA PHE A 137 38.92 28.07 -10.16
C PHE A 137 40.02 29.14 -9.98
N GLN A 138 40.55 29.67 -11.11
CA GLN A 138 41.61 30.68 -11.11
C GLN A 138 41.28 31.93 -10.28
N GLU A 139 40.03 32.39 -10.31
CA GLU A 139 39.59 33.54 -9.50
C GLU A 139 39.74 33.28 -8.00
N VAL A 140 39.35 32.08 -7.53
CA VAL A 140 39.54 31.65 -6.13
C VAL A 140 41.03 31.56 -5.80
N ALA A 141 41.86 31.08 -6.73
CA ALA A 141 43.31 31.03 -6.57
C ALA A 141 43.88 32.43 -6.31
N THR A 142 43.53 33.40 -7.17
CA THR A 142 44.01 34.78 -7.05
C THR A 142 43.55 35.45 -5.76
N ALA A 143 42.30 35.24 -5.35
CA ALA A 143 41.75 35.78 -4.11
C ALA A 143 42.44 35.16 -2.87
N ARG A 144 42.73 33.84 -2.89
CA ARG A 144 43.52 33.19 -1.82
C ARG A 144 44.93 33.75 -1.73
N THR A 145 45.59 34.02 -2.86
CA THR A 145 46.92 34.65 -2.87
C THR A 145 46.88 36.05 -2.27
N LYS A 146 45.83 36.85 -2.55
CA LYS A 146 45.64 38.17 -1.92
C LYS A 146 45.52 38.05 -0.40
N VAL A 147 44.68 37.14 0.10
CA VAL A 147 44.55 36.88 1.55
C VAL A 147 45.87 36.42 2.15
N HIS A 148 46.61 35.55 1.47
CA HIS A 148 47.93 35.11 1.93
C HIS A 148 48.91 36.27 2.04
N SER A 149 49.00 37.12 1.01
CA SER A 149 49.87 38.30 1.01
C SER A 149 49.51 39.32 2.11
N ALA A 150 48.23 39.47 2.43
CA ALA A 150 47.78 40.34 3.52
C ALA A 150 48.17 39.78 4.91
N ASN A 151 48.10 38.45 5.09
CA ASN A 151 48.60 37.80 6.31
C ASN A 151 50.13 37.91 6.42
N GLU A 152 50.87 37.71 5.33
CA GLU A 152 52.32 37.89 5.32
C GLU A 152 52.73 39.32 5.70
N MET A 153 51.95 40.33 5.29
CA MET A 153 52.18 41.73 5.70
C MET A 153 52.02 41.91 7.22
N LEU A 154 51.02 41.28 7.83
CA LEU A 154 50.84 41.29 9.29
C LEU A 154 51.98 40.57 10.01
N ASP A 155 52.44 39.43 9.49
CA ASP A 155 53.57 38.68 10.05
C ASP A 155 54.89 39.48 9.95
N GLN A 156 55.09 40.21 8.85
CA GLN A 156 56.21 41.13 8.68
C GLN A 156 56.16 42.25 9.72
N LEU A 157 54.99 42.88 9.95
CA LEU A 157 54.81 43.89 10.99
C LEU A 157 55.10 43.33 12.39
N LEU A 158 54.62 42.10 12.69
CA LEU A 158 54.91 41.43 13.95
C LEU A 158 56.43 41.24 14.15
N SER A 159 57.14 40.84 13.09
CA SER A 159 58.60 40.68 13.12
C SER A 159 59.35 42.01 13.35
N LEU A 160 58.83 43.12 12.81
CA LEU A 160 59.36 44.46 13.03
C LEU A 160 59.15 44.92 14.48
N TYR A 161 57.94 44.74 15.02
CA TYR A 161 57.65 45.10 16.42
C TYR A 161 58.44 44.26 17.42
N ARG A 162 58.69 42.96 17.14
CA ARG A 162 59.59 42.13 17.95
C ARG A 162 61.00 42.74 18.08
N LYS A 163 61.53 43.28 16.98
CA LYS A 163 62.84 43.97 16.95
C LYS A 163 62.79 45.33 17.64
N GLN A 164 61.76 46.15 17.36
CA GLN A 164 61.62 47.51 17.89
C GLN A 164 61.40 47.52 19.41
N LEU A 165 60.57 46.62 19.92
CA LEU A 165 60.24 46.51 21.34
C LEU A 165 61.20 45.61 22.12
N ARG A 166 62.16 44.95 21.44
CA ARG A 166 63.10 43.97 21.99
C ARG A 166 62.41 42.84 22.76
N MET A 167 61.26 42.38 22.25
CA MET A 167 60.48 41.29 22.82
C MET A 167 60.37 40.15 21.81
N SER A 168 61.11 39.06 22.04
CA SER A 168 61.12 37.90 21.13
C SER A 168 59.79 37.15 21.11
N ASN A 169 59.06 37.16 22.22
CA ASN A 169 57.83 36.40 22.42
C ASN A 169 56.56 37.23 22.16
N LEU A 170 56.66 38.32 21.38
CA LEU A 170 55.50 39.14 21.05
C LEU A 170 54.60 38.38 20.06
N GLU A 171 53.33 38.23 20.42
CA GLU A 171 52.28 37.65 19.58
C GLU A 171 51.06 38.57 19.55
N PHE A 172 50.31 38.50 18.47
CA PHE A 172 49.05 39.20 18.32
C PHE A 172 47.98 38.55 19.20
N MET A 173 47.36 39.34 20.08
CA MET A 173 46.35 38.86 21.03
C MET A 173 44.94 39.21 20.57
N GLY A 174 43.98 38.32 20.85
CA GLY A 174 42.55 38.58 20.67
C GLY A 174 41.84 38.73 22.01
N VAL A 175 41.11 39.83 22.23
CA VAL A 175 40.33 40.07 23.46
C VAL A 175 38.96 40.63 23.11
N SER A 176 37.90 40.00 23.63
CA SER A 176 36.51 40.49 23.49
C SER A 176 36.08 40.75 22.03
N GLY A 177 36.53 39.91 21.09
CA GLY A 177 36.19 40.01 19.66
C GLY A 177 37.10 40.94 18.85
N ILE A 178 38.02 41.68 19.48
CA ILE A 178 39.03 42.48 18.79
C ILE A 178 40.31 41.65 18.67
N THR A 179 40.78 41.44 17.45
CA THR A 179 41.96 40.62 17.13
C THR A 179 43.18 41.50 16.86
N HIS A 180 44.38 40.88 16.88
CA HIS A 180 45.65 41.52 16.53
C HIS A 180 46.06 42.71 17.40
N LEU A 181 45.80 42.61 18.70
CA LEU A 181 46.24 43.59 19.71
C LEU A 181 47.67 43.31 20.15
N ILE A 182 48.43 44.38 20.44
CA ILE A 182 49.75 44.32 21.05
C ILE A 182 49.61 44.60 22.55
N GLU A 183 49.95 43.63 23.39
CA GLU A 183 49.90 43.76 24.86
C GLU A 183 51.28 44.13 25.42
N LEU A 184 51.35 45.24 26.16
CA LEU A 184 52.58 45.78 26.74
C LEU A 184 52.43 46.06 28.23
N SER A 185 53.53 46.00 28.98
CA SER A 185 53.58 46.43 30.39
C SER A 185 53.47 47.95 30.51
N LEU A 186 53.02 48.43 31.68
CA LEU A 186 52.78 49.86 31.95
C LEU A 186 54.01 50.76 31.74
N ASP A 187 55.22 50.19 31.84
CA ASP A 187 56.48 50.93 31.81
C ASP A 187 57.07 51.09 30.39
N VAL A 188 56.46 50.48 29.37
CA VAL A 188 56.96 50.50 27.99
C VAL A 188 56.50 51.77 27.27
N LYS A 189 57.45 52.59 26.79
CA LYS A 189 57.13 53.76 25.96
C LYS A 189 56.71 53.33 24.57
N VAL A 190 55.47 53.68 24.20
CA VAL A 190 54.91 53.44 22.86
C VAL A 190 54.89 54.74 22.05
N PRO A 191 54.92 54.66 20.70
CA PRO A 191 54.66 55.78 19.82
C PRO A 191 53.30 56.47 20.10
N SER A 192 53.22 57.78 19.89
CA SER A 192 52.04 58.60 20.24
C SER A 192 50.82 58.37 19.34
N ASP A 193 51.04 57.79 18.18
CA ASP A 193 50.06 57.44 17.15
C ASP A 193 49.34 56.11 17.41
N TRP A 194 49.76 55.35 18.43
CA TRP A 194 49.14 54.08 18.80
C TRP A 194 47.81 54.27 19.53
N VAL A 195 46.76 53.59 19.06
CA VAL A 195 45.43 53.68 19.66
C VAL A 195 45.33 52.73 20.86
N LYS A 196 45.01 53.26 22.04
CA LYS A 196 44.76 52.45 23.24
C LYS A 196 43.35 51.84 23.19
N VAL A 197 43.26 50.51 23.18
CA VAL A 197 41.97 49.79 23.06
C VAL A 197 41.42 49.36 24.42
N ASN A 198 42.26 48.74 25.26
CA ASN A 198 41.86 48.26 26.57
C ASN A 198 43.04 48.30 27.55
N SER A 199 42.76 48.34 28.86
CA SER A 199 43.76 48.41 29.93
C SER A 199 43.36 47.48 31.07
N THR A 200 44.30 46.67 31.54
CA THR A 200 44.16 45.91 32.79
C THR A 200 45.05 46.51 33.87
N LYS A 201 44.98 45.97 35.10
CA LYS A 201 45.83 46.40 36.23
C LYS A 201 47.34 46.18 35.98
N LYS A 202 47.73 45.33 35.03
CA LYS A 202 49.13 44.95 34.77
C LYS A 202 49.63 45.31 33.36
N THR A 203 48.72 45.46 32.39
CA THR A 203 49.08 45.62 30.98
C THR A 203 48.15 46.59 30.25
N ILE A 204 48.67 47.25 29.22
CA ILE A 204 47.90 48.07 28.28
C ILE A 204 47.93 47.41 26.91
N ARG A 205 46.78 47.39 26.22
CA ARG A 205 46.65 46.84 24.88
C ARG A 205 46.48 47.96 23.86
N TYR A 206 47.33 47.95 22.86
CA TYR A 206 47.38 48.95 21.80
C TYR A 206 47.09 48.35 20.43
N HIS A 207 46.65 49.23 19.54
CA HIS A 207 46.47 48.94 18.13
C HIS A 207 47.29 49.97 17.31
N PRO A 208 48.44 49.58 16.75
CA PRO A 208 49.21 50.46 15.88
C PRO A 208 48.43 50.82 14.61
N PRO A 209 48.61 52.03 14.05
CA PRO A 209 47.93 52.44 12.83
C PRO A 209 48.28 51.55 11.63
N GLU A 210 49.53 51.08 11.52
CA GLU A 210 49.95 50.19 10.43
C GLU A 210 49.26 48.82 10.50
N VAL A 211 49.05 48.30 11.72
CA VAL A 211 48.31 47.05 11.95
C VAL A 211 46.83 47.25 11.59
N LEU A 212 46.22 48.39 11.94
CA LEU A 212 44.84 48.69 11.54
C LEU A 212 44.68 48.71 10.02
N ASP A 213 45.62 49.30 9.29
CA ASP A 213 45.55 49.37 7.83
C ASP A 213 45.80 48.01 7.17
N ALA A 214 46.74 47.22 7.68
CA ALA A 214 46.95 45.84 7.23
C ALA A 214 45.73 44.95 7.53
N LEU A 215 45.07 45.13 8.68
CA LEU A 215 43.81 44.43 9.01
C LEU A 215 42.65 44.83 8.11
N LYS A 216 42.53 46.12 7.74
CA LYS A 216 41.54 46.55 6.74
C LYS A 216 41.79 45.85 5.42
N GLN A 217 43.04 45.78 4.96
CA GLN A 217 43.39 45.06 3.73
C GLN A 217 43.05 43.56 3.83
N LEU A 218 43.37 42.91 4.95
CA LEU A 218 43.03 41.51 5.19
C LEU A 218 41.50 41.29 5.20
N THR A 219 40.74 42.20 5.82
CA THR A 219 39.28 42.12 5.89
C THR A 219 38.67 42.23 4.49
N LEU A 220 39.11 43.23 3.71
CA LEU A 220 38.69 43.41 2.31
C LEU A 220 39.04 42.19 1.45
N ALA A 221 40.25 41.64 1.60
CA ALA A 221 40.66 40.44 0.87
C ALA A 221 39.83 39.20 1.25
N ASN A 222 39.45 39.05 2.52
CA ASN A 222 38.59 37.96 2.99
C ASN A 222 37.14 38.11 2.50
N GLU A 223 36.61 39.34 2.44
CA GLU A 223 35.30 39.63 1.86
C GLU A 223 35.29 39.31 0.36
N GLU A 224 36.32 39.76 -0.38
CA GLU A 224 36.50 39.45 -1.79
C GLU A 224 36.57 37.93 -2.02
N LEU A 225 37.38 37.22 -1.23
CA LEU A 225 37.47 35.76 -1.29
C LEU A 225 36.12 35.08 -1.03
N SER A 226 35.34 35.59 -0.08
CA SER A 226 34.01 35.03 0.25
C SER A 226 33.04 35.16 -0.92
N ILE A 227 33.01 36.33 -1.57
CA ILE A 227 32.17 36.60 -2.75
C ILE A 227 32.57 35.68 -3.92
N VAL A 228 33.88 35.60 -4.20
CA VAL A 228 34.42 34.77 -5.28
C VAL A 228 34.16 33.29 -5.02
N CYS A 229 34.34 32.80 -3.78
CA CYS A 229 34.04 31.42 -3.43
C CYS A 229 32.55 31.09 -3.56
N GLN A 230 31.65 32.01 -3.19
CA GLN A 230 30.22 31.79 -3.32
C GLN A 230 29.79 31.77 -4.79
N ALA A 231 30.31 32.68 -5.62
CA ALA A 231 30.08 32.67 -7.06
C ALA A 231 30.63 31.38 -7.71
N ALA A 232 31.81 30.91 -7.29
CA ALA A 232 32.39 29.65 -7.74
C ALA A 232 31.54 28.44 -7.35
N TRP A 233 30.95 28.44 -6.14
CA TRP A 233 30.04 27.39 -5.68
C TRP A 233 28.75 27.36 -6.49
N ASP A 234 28.12 28.51 -6.72
CA ASP A 234 26.92 28.60 -7.55
C ASP A 234 27.19 28.17 -9.00
N GLY A 235 28.34 28.55 -9.56
CA GLY A 235 28.81 28.11 -10.87
C GLY A 235 29.05 26.60 -10.92
N PHE A 236 29.66 26.03 -9.87
CA PHE A 236 29.88 24.60 -9.74
C PHE A 236 28.57 23.82 -9.72
N LEU A 237 27.59 24.25 -8.91
CA LEU A 237 26.26 23.64 -8.85
C LEU A 237 25.50 23.76 -10.18
N LYS A 238 25.62 24.90 -10.87
CA LYS A 238 25.05 25.07 -12.22
C LYS A 238 25.62 24.08 -13.23
N THR A 239 26.88 23.70 -13.07
CA THR A 239 27.53 22.70 -13.92
C THR A 239 26.93 21.31 -13.71
N PHE A 240 26.48 20.99 -12.49
CA PHE A 240 25.79 19.74 -12.19
C PHE A 240 24.42 19.61 -12.89
N SER A 241 23.72 20.74 -13.12
CA SER A 241 22.40 20.72 -13.77
C SER A 241 22.38 20.03 -15.14
N GLY A 242 23.49 20.07 -15.88
CA GLY A 242 23.62 19.37 -17.17
C GLY A 242 23.65 17.84 -17.06
N PHE A 243 23.97 17.30 -15.89
CA PHE A 243 24.05 15.85 -15.63
C PHE A 243 22.85 15.33 -14.81
N TYR A 244 21.92 16.21 -14.41
CA TYR A 244 20.85 15.87 -13.49
C TYR A 244 20.02 14.64 -13.94
N SER A 245 19.69 14.56 -15.23
CA SER A 245 18.88 13.46 -15.78
C SER A 245 19.57 12.09 -15.64
N GLU A 246 20.89 12.02 -15.89
CA GLU A 246 21.65 10.78 -15.73
C GLU A 246 21.72 10.36 -14.26
N PHE A 247 21.96 11.32 -13.35
CA PHE A 247 21.99 11.06 -11.91
C PHE A 247 20.61 10.62 -11.41
N GLN A 248 19.54 11.26 -11.86
CA GLN A 248 18.17 10.89 -11.52
C GLN A 248 17.83 9.47 -11.98
N ALA A 249 18.21 9.09 -13.21
CA ALA A 249 18.02 7.75 -13.71
C ALA A 249 18.76 6.69 -12.87
N SER A 250 20.01 6.97 -12.47
CA SER A 250 20.75 6.09 -11.55
C SER A 250 20.08 5.97 -10.18
N VAL A 251 19.55 7.07 -9.62
CA VAL A 251 18.81 7.04 -8.35
C VAL A 251 17.52 6.24 -8.45
N GLN A 252 16.74 6.42 -9.53
CA GLN A 252 15.53 5.62 -9.77
C GLN A 252 15.85 4.12 -9.92
N ALA A 253 16.97 3.80 -10.58
CA ALA A 253 17.42 2.42 -10.70
C ALA A 253 17.78 1.83 -9.32
N LEU A 254 18.53 2.57 -8.49
CA LEU A 254 18.84 2.16 -7.11
C LEU A 254 17.58 1.98 -6.25
N ALA A 255 16.61 2.90 -6.35
CA ALA A 255 15.35 2.80 -5.62
C ALA A 255 14.53 1.58 -6.06
N THR A 256 14.49 1.29 -7.36
CA THR A 256 13.81 0.09 -7.87
C THR A 256 14.50 -1.19 -7.37
N LEU A 257 15.85 -1.21 -7.36
CA LEU A 257 16.61 -2.32 -6.78
C LEU A 257 16.33 -2.52 -5.29
N ASP A 258 16.18 -1.43 -4.54
CA ASP A 258 15.83 -1.45 -3.12
C ASP A 258 14.43 -2.06 -2.90
N CYS A 259 13.42 -1.61 -3.65
CA CYS A 259 12.08 -2.19 -3.61
C CYS A 259 12.09 -3.69 -3.94
N MET A 260 12.76 -4.08 -5.03
CA MET A 260 12.86 -5.49 -5.43
C MET A 260 13.59 -6.33 -4.37
N HIS A 261 14.66 -5.81 -3.77
CA HIS A 261 15.39 -6.50 -2.71
C HIS A 261 14.51 -6.68 -1.46
N SER A 262 13.74 -5.66 -1.08
CA SER A 262 12.79 -5.73 0.04
C SER A 262 11.73 -6.82 -0.18
N LEU A 263 11.11 -6.86 -1.38
CA LEU A 263 10.14 -7.90 -1.73
C LEU A 263 10.79 -9.30 -1.76
N ALA A 264 12.02 -9.41 -2.27
CA ALA A 264 12.76 -10.67 -2.29
C ALA A 264 13.09 -11.15 -0.86
N MET A 265 13.46 -10.24 0.04
CA MET A 265 13.71 -10.56 1.45
C MET A 265 12.45 -11.07 2.15
N LEU A 266 11.30 -10.44 1.92
CA LEU A 266 10.01 -10.96 2.41
C LEU A 266 9.70 -12.34 1.82
N SER A 267 9.92 -12.52 0.51
CA SER A 267 9.65 -13.78 -0.20
C SER A 267 10.53 -14.95 0.24
N ARG A 268 11.65 -14.69 0.94
CA ARG A 268 12.51 -15.72 1.56
C ARG A 268 11.92 -16.30 2.85
N THR A 269 10.90 -15.66 3.41
CA THR A 269 10.19 -16.17 4.58
C THR A 269 9.62 -17.54 4.26
N LYS A 270 9.64 -18.43 5.24
CA LYS A 270 9.15 -19.80 5.08
C LYS A 270 7.70 -19.77 4.59
N ASP A 271 7.35 -20.70 3.71
CA ASP A 271 6.00 -20.93 3.21
C ASP A 271 5.40 -19.79 2.34
N PHE A 272 6.24 -18.83 1.89
CA PHE A 272 5.87 -17.93 0.80
C PHE A 272 6.09 -18.62 -0.55
N VAL A 273 5.14 -18.46 -1.48
CA VAL A 273 5.16 -19.10 -2.80
C VAL A 273 5.04 -18.06 -3.91
N ARG A 274 5.70 -18.34 -5.04
CA ARG A 274 5.54 -17.54 -6.26
C ARG A 274 4.12 -17.74 -6.80
N PRO A 275 3.30 -16.69 -6.92
CA PRO A 275 1.99 -16.82 -7.55
C PRO A 275 2.13 -17.07 -9.05
N VAL A 276 1.20 -17.83 -9.61
CA VAL A 276 1.09 -18.08 -11.05
C VAL A 276 -0.08 -17.28 -11.58
N PHE A 277 0.18 -16.41 -12.55
CA PHE A 277 -0.87 -15.68 -13.25
C PHE A 277 -1.33 -16.46 -14.48
N VAL A 278 -2.65 -16.57 -14.64
CA VAL A 278 -3.24 -17.08 -15.88
C VAL A 278 -3.16 -16.05 -17.00
N THR A 279 -3.21 -16.54 -18.23
CA THR A 279 -3.27 -15.69 -19.43
C THR A 279 -4.66 -15.04 -19.56
N ASP A 280 -4.76 -13.94 -20.30
CA ASP A 280 -6.05 -13.27 -20.54
C ASP A 280 -7.05 -14.13 -21.35
N ASP A 281 -6.60 -15.22 -21.97
CA ASP A 281 -7.44 -16.20 -22.68
C ASP A 281 -8.06 -17.25 -21.75
N GLU A 282 -7.51 -17.41 -20.53
CA GLU A 282 -8.07 -18.28 -19.50
C GLU A 282 -9.17 -17.57 -18.70
N PRO A 283 -10.16 -18.29 -18.18
CA PRO A 283 -11.21 -17.69 -17.35
C PRO A 283 -10.62 -17.05 -16.09
N VAL A 284 -11.22 -15.92 -15.69
CA VAL A 284 -10.89 -15.22 -14.44
C VAL A 284 -11.02 -16.21 -13.29
N GLN A 285 -9.98 -16.31 -12.45
CA GLN A 285 -9.95 -17.26 -11.34
C GLN A 285 -9.06 -16.77 -10.19
N ILE A 286 -9.43 -17.17 -8.97
CA ILE A 286 -8.65 -16.98 -7.74
C ILE A 286 -8.62 -18.31 -7.01
N ASN A 287 -7.49 -19.01 -7.15
CA ASN A 287 -7.27 -20.34 -6.60
C ASN A 287 -6.08 -20.30 -5.62
N ILE A 288 -6.38 -20.28 -4.33
CA ILE A 288 -5.41 -20.18 -3.24
C ILE A 288 -5.49 -21.45 -2.39
N LYS A 289 -4.39 -22.19 -2.26
CA LYS A 289 -4.28 -23.35 -1.36
C LYS A 289 -3.56 -22.96 -0.09
N SER A 290 -4.17 -23.26 1.06
CA SER A 290 -3.62 -22.97 2.39
C SER A 290 -3.11 -21.53 2.52
N GLY A 291 -3.91 -20.57 2.06
CA GLY A 291 -3.61 -19.16 2.18
C GLY A 291 -3.53 -18.76 3.64
N ARG A 292 -2.67 -17.78 3.95
CA ARG A 292 -2.46 -17.19 5.29
C ARG A 292 -2.52 -15.66 5.22
N HIS A 293 -2.99 -15.03 6.28
CA HIS A 293 -3.15 -13.58 6.27
C HIS A 293 -1.77 -12.94 6.54
N PRO A 294 -1.21 -12.12 5.63
CA PRO A 294 0.20 -11.70 5.68
C PRO A 294 0.59 -10.95 6.97
N VAL A 295 -0.34 -10.21 7.58
CA VAL A 295 -0.13 -9.55 8.89
C VAL A 295 -0.38 -10.48 10.08
N MET A 296 -1.55 -11.14 10.13
CA MET A 296 -1.94 -11.96 11.28
C MET A 296 -1.08 -13.22 11.45
N GLU A 297 -0.51 -13.76 10.37
CA GLU A 297 0.43 -14.88 10.43
C GLU A 297 1.65 -14.53 11.28
N ASN A 298 2.20 -13.32 11.15
CA ASN A 298 3.36 -12.91 11.96
C ASN A 298 3.03 -12.73 13.44
N ILE A 299 1.77 -12.39 13.75
CA ILE A 299 1.28 -12.16 15.11
C ILE A 299 0.93 -13.49 15.80
N LEU A 300 0.23 -14.38 15.08
CA LEU A 300 -0.29 -15.63 15.63
C LEU A 300 0.65 -16.83 15.40
N GLN A 301 1.59 -16.72 14.46
CA GLN A 301 2.58 -17.74 14.08
C GLN A 301 1.92 -19.11 13.87
N ASP A 302 2.35 -20.13 14.62
CA ASP A 302 1.87 -21.51 14.51
C ASP A 302 0.39 -21.67 14.86
N ASN A 303 -0.25 -20.66 15.47
CA ASN A 303 -1.68 -20.68 15.79
C ASN A 303 -2.58 -20.21 14.63
N PHE A 304 -2.00 -19.71 13.53
CA PHE A 304 -2.80 -19.27 12.39
C PHE A 304 -3.28 -20.46 11.55
N VAL A 305 -4.60 -20.60 11.36
CA VAL A 305 -5.19 -21.68 10.57
C VAL A 305 -5.30 -21.27 9.09
N PRO A 306 -4.61 -21.95 8.16
CA PRO A 306 -4.68 -21.62 6.74
C PRO A 306 -6.00 -22.06 6.09
N ASN A 307 -6.48 -21.27 5.13
CA ASN A 307 -7.74 -21.51 4.43
C ASN A 307 -7.55 -21.57 2.91
N ASP A 308 -8.34 -22.42 2.26
CA ASP A 308 -8.35 -22.51 0.80
C ASP A 308 -9.40 -21.55 0.24
N THR A 309 -9.16 -21.03 -0.95
CA THR A 309 -10.11 -20.21 -1.70
C THR A 309 -10.15 -20.67 -3.14
N TYR A 310 -11.37 -20.90 -3.64
CA TYR A 310 -11.63 -21.27 -5.03
C TYR A 310 -12.74 -20.37 -5.56
N LEU A 311 -12.38 -19.54 -6.52
CA LEU A 311 -13.29 -18.70 -7.27
C LEU A 311 -12.96 -18.82 -8.76
N ASP A 312 -13.96 -19.13 -9.57
CA ASP A 312 -13.80 -19.37 -11.02
C ASP A 312 -15.00 -18.81 -11.78
N ALA A 313 -14.74 -18.00 -12.82
CA ALA A 313 -15.77 -17.35 -13.62
C ALA A 313 -16.68 -18.34 -14.35
N ASP A 314 -16.15 -19.49 -14.77
CA ASP A 314 -16.91 -20.55 -15.45
C ASP A 314 -17.54 -21.55 -14.46
N GLY A 315 -17.20 -21.42 -13.18
CA GLY A 315 -17.71 -22.26 -12.11
C GLY A 315 -18.28 -21.42 -10.97
N GLN A 316 -17.72 -21.61 -9.79
CA GLN A 316 -18.14 -20.92 -8.57
C GLN A 316 -17.44 -19.56 -8.46
N TYR A 317 -18.07 -18.48 -8.91
CA TYR A 317 -17.53 -17.12 -8.77
C TYR A 317 -18.06 -16.37 -7.54
N CYS A 318 -18.99 -16.96 -6.79
CA CYS A 318 -19.48 -16.38 -5.54
C CYS A 318 -19.34 -17.35 -4.36
N GLN A 319 -18.78 -16.88 -3.24
CA GLN A 319 -18.77 -17.57 -1.96
C GLN A 319 -19.58 -16.80 -0.93
N ILE A 320 -20.63 -17.42 -0.40
CA ILE A 320 -21.38 -16.90 0.75
C ILE A 320 -20.79 -17.52 2.01
N VAL A 321 -20.24 -16.67 2.89
CA VAL A 321 -19.57 -17.09 4.13
C VAL A 321 -20.43 -16.74 5.33
N THR A 322 -20.82 -17.77 6.08
CA THR A 322 -21.66 -17.66 7.29
C THR A 322 -20.91 -18.11 8.53
N GLY A 323 -21.48 -17.84 9.70
CA GLY A 323 -20.95 -18.28 10.99
C GLY A 323 -20.76 -17.14 11.99
N PRO A 324 -20.27 -17.43 13.20
CA PRO A 324 -20.18 -16.46 14.30
C PRO A 324 -19.15 -15.35 14.04
N ASN A 325 -19.32 -14.18 14.66
CA ASN A 325 -18.47 -12.98 14.44
C ASN A 325 -17.00 -13.24 14.80
N MET A 326 -16.78 -14.03 15.86
CA MET A 326 -15.44 -14.43 16.31
C MET A 326 -14.86 -15.62 15.55
N GLY A 327 -15.52 -16.13 14.50
CA GLY A 327 -15.05 -17.28 13.72
C GLY A 327 -13.93 -16.96 12.72
N GLY A 328 -13.50 -15.70 12.59
CA GLY A 328 -12.44 -15.32 11.65
C GLY A 328 -12.91 -15.08 10.21
N LYS A 329 -14.22 -14.92 9.96
CA LYS A 329 -14.78 -14.60 8.63
C LYS A 329 -14.13 -13.37 7.98
N SER A 330 -14.07 -12.26 8.72
CA SER A 330 -13.46 -11.01 8.24
C SER A 330 -11.95 -11.16 8.01
N CYS A 331 -11.27 -12.05 8.75
CA CYS A 331 -9.86 -12.36 8.53
C CYS A 331 -9.67 -13.11 7.20
N TYR A 332 -10.50 -14.13 6.93
CA TYR A 332 -10.49 -14.89 5.68
C TYR A 332 -10.69 -14.00 4.45
N ILE A 333 -11.74 -13.18 4.41
CA ILE A 333 -12.01 -12.35 3.23
C ILE A 333 -10.91 -11.31 2.98
N ARG A 334 -10.36 -10.70 4.04
CA ARG A 334 -9.22 -9.77 3.92
C ARG A 334 -7.97 -10.49 3.43
N GLN A 335 -7.75 -11.71 3.89
CA GLN A 335 -6.64 -12.53 3.44
C GLN A 335 -6.67 -12.75 1.92
N VAL A 336 -7.83 -13.05 1.34
CA VAL A 336 -7.95 -13.26 -0.12
C VAL A 336 -7.61 -11.97 -0.89
N ALA A 337 -8.14 -10.83 -0.46
CA ALA A 337 -7.79 -9.53 -1.05
C ALA A 337 -6.29 -9.22 -0.95
N LEU A 338 -5.70 -9.40 0.23
CA LEU A 338 -4.29 -9.09 0.47
C LEU A 338 -3.36 -10.00 -0.32
N ILE A 339 -3.65 -11.30 -0.40
CA ILE A 339 -2.87 -12.25 -1.22
C ILE A 339 -2.94 -11.82 -2.69
N THR A 340 -4.13 -11.47 -3.19
CA THR A 340 -4.31 -11.05 -4.59
C THR A 340 -3.55 -9.75 -4.88
N LEU A 341 -3.63 -8.77 -3.98
CA LEU A 341 -2.90 -7.51 -4.09
C LEU A 341 -1.38 -7.73 -4.07
N MET A 342 -0.86 -8.51 -3.12
CA MET A 342 0.56 -8.81 -3.02
C MET A 342 1.09 -9.51 -4.27
N ALA A 343 0.31 -10.43 -4.85
CA ALA A 343 0.67 -11.08 -6.09
C ALA A 343 0.76 -10.09 -7.26
N GLN A 344 -0.21 -9.18 -7.41
CA GLN A 344 -0.21 -8.17 -8.48
C GLN A 344 0.86 -7.08 -8.30
N VAL A 345 1.31 -6.83 -7.07
CA VAL A 345 2.51 -6.01 -6.78
C VAL A 345 3.80 -6.70 -7.24
N GLY A 346 3.78 -8.02 -7.45
CA GLY A 346 4.93 -8.82 -7.86
C GLY A 346 5.71 -9.45 -6.69
N CYS A 347 5.08 -9.62 -5.54
CA CYS A 347 5.65 -10.31 -4.38
C CYS A 347 5.22 -11.78 -4.33
N PHE A 348 6.00 -12.63 -3.65
CA PHE A 348 5.51 -13.95 -3.27
C PHE A 348 4.43 -13.81 -2.20
N VAL A 349 3.55 -14.79 -2.11
CA VAL A 349 2.37 -14.73 -1.24
C VAL A 349 2.39 -15.85 -0.19
N PRO A 350 1.82 -15.61 1.00
CA PRO A 350 1.79 -16.60 2.07
C PRO A 350 0.73 -17.69 1.80
N ALA A 351 1.10 -18.69 1.01
CA ALA A 351 0.22 -19.80 0.62
C ALA A 351 1.05 -21.05 0.24
N LEU A 352 0.40 -22.21 0.20
CA LEU A 352 1.04 -23.42 -0.36
C LEU A 352 1.14 -23.32 -1.89
N SER A 353 0.09 -22.81 -2.54
CA SER A 353 0.09 -22.47 -3.97
C SER A 353 -0.96 -21.39 -4.24
N ALA A 354 -0.68 -20.49 -5.19
CA ALA A 354 -1.63 -19.47 -5.63
C ALA A 354 -1.64 -19.37 -7.17
N LYS A 355 -2.81 -19.60 -7.77
CA LYS A 355 -3.09 -19.41 -9.20
C LYS A 355 -4.16 -18.32 -9.32
N LEU A 356 -3.84 -17.21 -9.98
CA LEU A 356 -4.64 -15.99 -9.97
C LEU A 356 -4.79 -15.42 -11.38
N HIS A 357 -5.88 -14.73 -11.67
CA HIS A 357 -5.98 -13.84 -12.81
C HIS A 357 -5.62 -12.41 -12.40
N VAL A 358 -5.06 -11.61 -13.32
CA VAL A 358 -4.88 -10.17 -13.08
C VAL A 358 -6.26 -9.50 -13.03
N LEU A 359 -6.61 -8.98 -11.86
CA LEU A 359 -7.86 -8.28 -11.58
C LEU A 359 -7.69 -6.78 -11.86
N ASP A 360 -8.78 -6.14 -12.28
CA ASP A 360 -8.83 -4.70 -12.54
C ASP A 360 -9.03 -3.88 -11.24
N ALA A 361 -9.81 -4.40 -10.30
CA ALA A 361 -10.09 -3.76 -9.03
C ALA A 361 -10.46 -4.76 -7.93
N ILE A 362 -10.14 -4.39 -6.69
CA ILE A 362 -10.63 -5.05 -5.47
C ILE A 362 -11.55 -4.06 -4.75
N TYR A 363 -12.85 -4.35 -4.75
CA TYR A 363 -13.86 -3.57 -4.07
C TYR A 363 -14.15 -4.18 -2.71
N THR A 364 -14.25 -3.34 -1.68
CA THR A 364 -14.58 -3.79 -0.33
C THR A 364 -15.69 -2.94 0.24
N ARG A 365 -16.64 -3.62 0.88
CA ARG A 365 -17.60 -3.03 1.80
C ARG A 365 -17.45 -3.75 3.13
N MET A 366 -16.60 -3.23 4.01
CA MET A 366 -16.29 -3.85 5.30
C MET A 366 -16.44 -2.85 6.45
N GLY A 367 -17.35 -3.15 7.37
CA GLY A 367 -17.48 -2.40 8.63
C GLY A 367 -18.24 -1.07 8.56
N ALA A 368 -18.55 -0.54 9.74
CA ALA A 368 -19.16 0.77 9.96
C ALA A 368 -18.17 1.58 10.79
N SER A 369 -17.57 2.61 10.21
CA SER A 369 -16.97 3.69 10.98
C SER A 369 -17.98 4.82 11.00
N ASP A 370 -18.55 5.10 12.17
CA ASP A 370 -19.55 6.16 12.32
C ASP A 370 -18.94 7.52 11.97
N SER A 371 -19.36 8.08 10.85
CA SER A 371 -19.05 9.47 10.49
C SER A 371 -20.09 10.41 11.09
N ILE A 372 -20.19 10.47 12.42
CA ILE A 372 -21.07 11.42 13.13
C ILE A 372 -20.77 12.87 12.69
N GLN A 373 -19.54 13.14 12.27
CA GLN A 373 -19.08 14.45 11.80
C GLN A 373 -19.67 14.89 10.44
N LEU A 374 -20.24 13.97 9.62
CA LEU A 374 -20.76 14.28 8.28
C LEU A 374 -22.29 14.42 8.19
N GLY A 375 -23.02 14.17 9.28
CA GLY A 375 -24.48 14.33 9.34
C GLY A 375 -25.28 13.38 8.42
N LYS A 376 -24.66 12.33 7.91
CA LYS A 376 -25.31 11.29 7.08
C LYS A 376 -25.61 10.05 7.92
N SER A 377 -26.71 9.37 7.60
CA SER A 377 -27.01 8.06 8.21
C SER A 377 -25.96 7.04 7.76
N THR A 378 -25.50 6.22 8.71
CA THR A 378 -24.55 5.11 8.46
C THR A 378 -25.08 4.15 7.41
N PHE A 379 -26.40 3.97 7.34
CA PHE A 379 -27.05 3.15 6.32
C PHE A 379 -27.03 3.80 4.94
N LEU A 380 -27.19 5.12 4.85
CA LEU A 380 -27.09 5.83 3.58
C LEU A 380 -25.66 5.78 3.02
N GLU A 381 -24.65 5.93 3.87
CA GLU A 381 -23.25 5.78 3.46
C GLU A 381 -22.96 4.35 2.97
N GLU A 382 -23.44 3.34 3.70
CA GLU A 382 -23.34 1.93 3.30
C GLU A 382 -23.94 1.65 1.93
N LEU A 383 -25.15 2.14 1.66
CA LEU A 383 -25.80 1.95 0.36
C LEU A 383 -25.14 2.77 -0.74
N SER A 384 -24.62 3.96 -0.41
CA SER A 384 -23.88 4.79 -1.37
C SER A 384 -22.59 4.10 -1.82
N GLU A 385 -21.86 3.47 -0.89
CA GLU A 385 -20.69 2.66 -1.20
C GLU A 385 -21.06 1.45 -2.06
N ALA A 386 -22.11 0.70 -1.68
CA ALA A 386 -22.59 -0.42 -2.47
C ALA A 386 -23.00 0.01 -3.89
N SER A 387 -23.71 1.13 -4.03
CA SER A 387 -24.07 1.69 -5.34
C SER A 387 -22.85 2.04 -6.18
N LEU A 388 -21.83 2.67 -5.59
CA LEU A 388 -20.59 3.03 -6.29
C LEU A 388 -19.87 1.78 -6.80
N ILE A 389 -19.81 0.73 -5.98
CA ILE A 389 -19.24 -0.57 -6.34
C ILE A 389 -20.01 -1.17 -7.52
N LEU A 390 -21.35 -1.23 -7.43
CA LEU A 390 -22.19 -1.80 -8.50
C LEU A 390 -22.06 -1.06 -9.83
N GLN A 391 -21.81 0.24 -9.81
CA GLN A 391 -21.62 1.03 -11.03
C GLN A 391 -20.29 0.68 -11.73
N HIS A 392 -19.21 0.49 -10.98
CA HIS A 392 -17.86 0.37 -11.54
C HIS A 392 -17.35 -1.06 -11.66
N CYS A 393 -17.89 -2.02 -10.91
CA CYS A 393 -17.40 -3.39 -10.95
C CYS A 393 -17.60 -4.02 -12.33
N THR A 394 -16.58 -4.79 -12.74
CA THR A 394 -16.56 -5.57 -13.97
C THR A 394 -16.45 -7.06 -13.64
N SER A 395 -16.59 -7.94 -14.63
CA SER A 395 -16.40 -9.38 -14.45
C SER A 395 -14.97 -9.77 -14.01
N ARG A 396 -13.99 -8.88 -14.18
CA ARG A 396 -12.59 -9.08 -13.74
C ARG A 396 -12.32 -8.58 -12.32
N SER A 397 -13.32 -8.03 -11.63
CA SER A 397 -13.15 -7.46 -10.29
C SER A 397 -13.36 -8.50 -9.20
N LEU A 398 -12.67 -8.33 -8.07
CA LEU A 398 -12.96 -9.03 -6.81
C LEU A 398 -13.77 -8.10 -5.90
N LEU A 399 -14.92 -8.57 -5.44
CA LEU A 399 -15.81 -7.85 -4.56
C LEU A 399 -15.95 -8.58 -3.22
N ILE A 400 -15.72 -7.85 -2.14
CA ILE A 400 -15.85 -8.33 -0.77
C ILE A 400 -16.94 -7.51 -0.08
N ILE A 401 -17.99 -8.18 0.37
CA ILE A 401 -19.11 -7.56 1.08
C ILE A 401 -19.21 -8.20 2.46
N ASP A 402 -19.13 -7.40 3.52
CA ASP A 402 -19.21 -7.84 4.92
C ASP A 402 -20.41 -7.21 5.62
N GLU A 403 -21.46 -8.02 5.82
CA GLU A 403 -22.70 -7.68 6.54
C GLU A 403 -23.51 -6.51 5.94
N LEU A 404 -23.74 -6.53 4.63
CA LEU A 404 -24.61 -5.56 3.98
C LEU A 404 -26.06 -5.66 4.51
N GLY A 405 -26.68 -4.52 4.81
CA GLY A 405 -28.06 -4.44 5.28
C GLY A 405 -28.23 -4.36 6.79
N ARG A 406 -27.13 -4.34 7.57
CA ARG A 406 -27.21 -4.34 9.05
C ARG A 406 -27.76 -3.05 9.66
N GLY A 407 -27.69 -1.92 8.93
CA GLY A 407 -28.08 -0.60 9.42
C GLY A 407 -29.57 -0.26 9.36
N THR A 408 -30.43 -1.23 9.02
CA THR A 408 -31.88 -1.02 8.83
C THR A 408 -32.71 -2.15 9.45
N SER A 409 -34.03 -2.14 9.24
CA SER A 409 -34.93 -3.20 9.67
C SER A 409 -34.48 -4.56 9.11
N THR A 410 -34.65 -5.65 9.86
CA THR A 410 -34.14 -6.97 9.43
C THR A 410 -34.71 -7.41 8.10
N HIS A 411 -35.99 -7.12 7.83
CA HIS A 411 -36.64 -7.46 6.57
C HIS A 411 -36.06 -6.66 5.40
N ASP A 412 -35.88 -5.34 5.56
CA ASP A 412 -35.29 -4.51 4.51
C ASP A 412 -33.82 -4.86 4.28
N GLY A 413 -33.08 -5.14 5.35
CA GLY A 413 -31.68 -5.54 5.30
C GLY A 413 -31.47 -6.83 4.52
N VAL A 414 -32.27 -7.87 4.81
CA VAL A 414 -32.27 -9.14 4.06
C VAL A 414 -32.63 -8.90 2.59
N ALA A 415 -33.69 -8.12 2.33
CA ALA A 415 -34.16 -7.86 0.96
C ALA A 415 -33.11 -7.12 0.12
N ILE A 416 -32.45 -6.12 0.70
CA ILE A 416 -31.40 -5.35 0.01
C ILE A 416 -30.15 -6.21 -0.21
N ALA A 417 -29.73 -6.98 0.80
CA ALA A 417 -28.60 -7.89 0.66
C ALA A 417 -28.85 -8.93 -0.45
N TYR A 418 -30.04 -9.53 -0.47
CA TYR A 418 -30.46 -10.48 -1.49
C TYR A 418 -30.48 -9.84 -2.88
N ALA A 419 -31.16 -8.69 -3.04
CA ALA A 419 -31.26 -8.01 -4.33
C ALA A 419 -29.90 -7.56 -4.88
N THR A 420 -29.02 -7.09 -3.99
CA THR A 420 -27.65 -6.70 -4.37
C THR A 420 -26.85 -7.90 -4.84
N LEU A 421 -26.92 -9.02 -4.12
CA LEU A 421 -26.23 -10.25 -4.51
C LEU A 421 -26.80 -10.81 -5.82
N HIS A 422 -28.11 -10.82 -5.99
CA HIS A 422 -28.76 -11.23 -7.23
C HIS A 422 -28.29 -10.40 -8.43
N TYR A 423 -28.27 -9.07 -8.30
CA TYR A 423 -27.78 -8.19 -9.37
C TYR A 423 -26.31 -8.47 -9.74
N LEU A 424 -25.46 -8.75 -8.75
CA LEU A 424 -24.07 -9.12 -8.98
C LEU A 424 -23.95 -10.44 -9.75
N LEU A 425 -24.73 -11.46 -9.37
CA LEU A 425 -24.71 -12.77 -10.02
C LEU A 425 -25.27 -12.73 -11.45
N GLU A 426 -26.36 -12.00 -11.66
CA GLU A 426 -27.05 -11.97 -12.95
C GLU A 426 -26.33 -11.09 -13.97
N HIS A 427 -25.99 -9.86 -13.58
CA HIS A 427 -25.55 -8.83 -14.53
C HIS A 427 -24.04 -8.62 -14.54
N LYS A 428 -23.36 -8.75 -13.40
CA LYS A 428 -21.94 -8.40 -13.27
C LYS A 428 -21.01 -9.60 -13.42
N LYS A 429 -21.38 -10.75 -12.87
CA LYS A 429 -20.61 -12.00 -12.90
C LYS A 429 -19.14 -11.80 -12.50
N CYS A 430 -18.92 -10.97 -11.49
CA CYS A 430 -17.62 -10.73 -10.90
C CYS A 430 -17.34 -11.72 -9.78
N MET A 431 -16.10 -11.76 -9.30
CA MET A 431 -15.73 -12.61 -8.17
C MET A 431 -16.26 -12.02 -6.87
N VAL A 432 -17.09 -12.74 -6.11
CA VAL A 432 -17.76 -12.21 -4.92
C VAL A 432 -17.46 -13.07 -3.69
N LEU A 433 -16.98 -12.43 -2.62
CA LEU A 433 -16.99 -12.96 -1.26
C LEU A 433 -18.04 -12.21 -0.44
N PHE A 434 -19.13 -12.89 -0.09
CA PHE A 434 -20.27 -12.30 0.59
C PHE A 434 -20.41 -12.86 2.00
N VAL A 435 -20.04 -12.08 3.02
CA VAL A 435 -20.21 -12.46 4.42
C VAL A 435 -21.56 -11.96 4.92
N THR A 436 -22.37 -12.87 5.46
CA THR A 436 -23.71 -12.53 5.93
C THR A 436 -24.13 -13.31 7.17
N HIS A 437 -25.01 -12.69 7.94
CA HIS A 437 -25.74 -13.30 9.05
C HIS A 437 -27.16 -13.74 8.67
N TYR A 438 -27.59 -13.48 7.44
CA TYR A 438 -28.93 -13.79 6.95
C TYR A 438 -28.95 -15.17 6.27
N PRO A 439 -29.57 -16.20 6.88
CA PRO A 439 -29.70 -17.51 6.25
C PRO A 439 -30.48 -17.46 4.94
N GLU A 440 -31.45 -16.56 4.82
CA GLU A 440 -32.28 -16.38 3.62
C GLU A 440 -31.46 -15.97 2.39
N VAL A 441 -30.34 -15.28 2.58
CA VAL A 441 -29.46 -14.90 1.46
C VAL A 441 -28.78 -16.13 0.86
N VAL A 442 -28.61 -17.20 1.62
CA VAL A 442 -28.00 -18.44 1.15
C VAL A 442 -28.90 -19.18 0.15
N ASP A 443 -30.22 -18.98 0.23
CA ASP A 443 -31.19 -19.64 -0.65
C ASP A 443 -31.03 -19.26 -2.13
N ILE A 444 -30.32 -18.15 -2.42
CA ILE A 444 -30.02 -17.69 -3.80
C ILE A 444 -29.22 -18.74 -4.60
N ARG A 445 -28.53 -19.66 -3.93
CA ARG A 445 -27.85 -20.80 -4.57
C ARG A 445 -28.81 -21.66 -5.40
N ASN A 446 -30.08 -21.72 -5.03
CA ASN A 446 -31.09 -22.47 -5.77
C ASN A 446 -31.43 -21.81 -7.12
N GLU A 447 -31.28 -20.49 -7.21
CA GLU A 447 -31.51 -19.72 -8.44
C GLU A 447 -30.27 -19.72 -9.35
N PHE A 448 -29.07 -19.79 -8.78
CA PHE A 448 -27.79 -19.80 -9.50
C PHE A 448 -26.97 -21.06 -9.19
N PRO A 449 -27.40 -22.25 -9.66
CA PRO A 449 -26.73 -23.51 -9.36
C PRO A 449 -25.32 -23.56 -9.98
N GLY A 450 -24.33 -23.98 -9.18
CA GLY A 450 -22.94 -24.08 -9.59
C GLY A 450 -22.13 -22.79 -9.45
N SER A 451 -22.78 -21.63 -9.54
CA SER A 451 -22.13 -20.31 -9.41
C SER A 451 -21.89 -19.86 -7.97
N VAL A 452 -22.73 -20.32 -7.04
CA VAL A 452 -22.70 -19.90 -5.63
C VAL A 452 -22.33 -21.07 -4.71
N GLY A 453 -21.26 -20.89 -3.95
CA GLY A 453 -20.82 -21.80 -2.89
C GLY A 453 -21.17 -21.27 -1.51
N ALA A 454 -21.77 -22.11 -0.66
CA ALA A 454 -22.03 -21.77 0.73
C ALA A 454 -20.94 -22.35 1.64
N TYR A 455 -20.39 -21.52 2.51
CA TYR A 455 -19.33 -21.89 3.44
C TYR A 455 -19.62 -21.37 4.84
N HIS A 456 -19.06 -22.04 5.84
CA HIS A 456 -19.08 -21.57 7.22
C HIS A 456 -17.78 -21.88 7.95
N VAL A 457 -17.55 -21.15 9.04
CA VAL A 457 -16.42 -21.42 9.94
C VAL A 457 -16.76 -22.61 10.83
N SER A 458 -15.88 -23.61 10.82
CA SER A 458 -16.01 -24.81 11.68
C SER A 458 -15.78 -24.52 13.17
N TYR A 459 -16.49 -25.26 14.01
CA TYR A 459 -16.45 -25.19 15.46
C TYR A 459 -16.60 -26.59 16.07
N LEU A 460 -16.06 -26.81 17.26
CA LEU A 460 -16.29 -28.01 18.05
C LEU A 460 -17.24 -27.70 19.20
N THR A 461 -18.15 -28.64 19.47
CA THR A 461 -19.00 -28.68 20.67
C THR A 461 -18.84 -30.05 21.32
N PRO A 462 -18.63 -30.14 22.64
CA PRO A 462 -18.32 -31.39 23.34
C PRO A 462 -19.51 -32.38 23.50
N SER A 463 -20.49 -32.39 22.59
CA SER A 463 -21.70 -33.23 22.70
C SER A 463 -22.11 -33.92 21.39
N LYS A 464 -21.13 -34.50 20.68
CA LYS A 464 -21.39 -35.52 19.65
C LYS A 464 -20.52 -36.75 19.90
N GLU A 465 -20.79 -37.46 20.99
CA GLU A 465 -20.60 -38.91 21.02
C GLU A 465 -21.99 -39.56 20.94
N SER A 466 -22.23 -40.16 19.78
CA SER A 466 -23.33 -41.06 19.53
C SER A 466 -23.12 -42.35 20.30
N ASN A 467 -23.84 -42.54 21.41
CA ASN A 467 -24.23 -43.84 21.95
C ASN A 467 -25.55 -43.66 22.71
N PRO A 468 -26.68 -44.17 22.19
CA PRO A 468 -27.94 -44.14 22.90
C PRO A 468 -28.07 -45.40 23.75
N GLU A 469 -27.30 -45.53 24.84
CA GLU A 469 -27.55 -46.54 25.87
C GLU A 469 -26.63 -46.34 27.10
N PHE A 470 -27.23 -46.33 28.30
CA PHE A 470 -26.64 -46.24 29.65
C PHE A 470 -26.04 -44.86 30.03
N TYR A 471 -26.57 -44.11 31.01
CA TYR A 471 -26.66 -44.41 32.44
C TYR A 471 -27.61 -43.42 33.16
N VAL A 472 -28.16 -43.91 34.26
CA VAL A 472 -29.12 -43.28 35.18
C VAL A 472 -28.37 -42.54 36.29
N ASP A 473 -28.97 -41.45 36.76
CA ASP A 473 -28.75 -40.71 38.03
C ASP A 473 -27.31 -40.31 38.41
N GLN A 474 -27.02 -39.01 38.28
CA GLN A 474 -26.23 -38.29 39.29
C GLN A 474 -26.45 -36.77 39.22
N GLU A 475 -26.34 -36.16 40.38
CA GLU A 475 -26.93 -34.91 40.81
C GLU A 475 -26.38 -33.66 40.12
N MET A 476 -27.27 -32.67 39.99
CA MET A 476 -26.98 -31.26 39.71
C MET A 476 -25.95 -30.72 40.69
N ASP A 477 -24.67 -30.64 40.33
CA ASP A 477 -23.70 -29.69 40.88
C ASP A 477 -22.36 -29.74 40.14
N SER A 478 -22.36 -29.27 38.89
CA SER A 478 -21.21 -28.64 38.21
C SER A 478 -21.66 -28.29 36.80
N VAL A 479 -21.82 -27.00 36.54
CA VAL A 479 -22.12 -26.49 35.19
C VAL A 479 -20.88 -26.74 34.34
N ASN A 480 -20.77 -27.91 33.74
CA ASN A 480 -19.80 -28.17 32.69
C ASN A 480 -20.12 -27.22 31.54
N HIS A 481 -19.34 -26.15 31.47
CA HIS A 481 -19.36 -25.23 30.35
C HIS A 481 -19.01 -26.03 29.10
N ASN A 482 -20.02 -26.40 28.31
CA ASN A 482 -19.80 -26.90 26.96
C ASN A 482 -19.14 -25.77 26.16
N ASP A 483 -17.81 -25.71 26.19
CA ASP A 483 -17.00 -24.72 25.51
C ASP A 483 -17.04 -24.97 24.01
N VAL A 484 -17.34 -23.90 23.26
CA VAL A 484 -17.32 -23.93 21.80
C VAL A 484 -15.93 -23.49 21.38
N THR A 485 -15.15 -24.42 20.85
CA THR A 485 -13.82 -24.10 20.33
C THR A 485 -13.94 -23.79 18.83
N TYR A 486 -13.65 -22.55 18.44
CA TYR A 486 -13.58 -22.18 17.03
C TYR A 486 -12.31 -22.76 16.40
N LEU A 487 -12.46 -23.46 15.29
CA LEU A 487 -11.34 -24.07 14.58
C LEU A 487 -10.77 -23.16 13.49
N TYR A 488 -11.44 -22.04 13.19
CA TYR A 488 -11.04 -21.05 12.18
C TYR A 488 -10.85 -21.62 10.75
N LYS A 489 -11.25 -22.87 10.51
CA LYS A 489 -11.21 -23.53 9.21
C LYS A 489 -12.54 -23.35 8.49
N LEU A 490 -12.48 -22.81 7.28
CA LEU A 490 -13.63 -22.67 6.41
C LEU A 490 -13.99 -24.03 5.80
N VAL A 491 -15.25 -24.43 5.94
CA VAL A 491 -15.79 -25.70 5.44
C VAL A 491 -17.05 -25.45 4.59
N PRO A 492 -17.31 -26.28 3.56
CA PRO A 492 -18.52 -26.13 2.76
C PRO A 492 -19.77 -26.44 3.59
N GLY A 493 -20.88 -25.77 3.28
CA GLY A 493 -22.16 -25.89 3.96
C GLY A 493 -22.55 -24.62 4.72
N VAL A 494 -23.75 -24.63 5.28
CA VAL A 494 -24.33 -23.51 6.04
C VAL A 494 -24.20 -23.78 7.53
N SER A 495 -23.93 -22.74 8.32
CA SER A 495 -23.92 -22.89 9.77
C SER A 495 -25.33 -23.19 10.29
N GLU A 496 -25.50 -24.34 10.97
CA GLU A 496 -26.82 -24.80 11.47
C GLU A 496 -27.30 -24.07 12.73
N ARG A 497 -26.43 -23.32 13.44
CA ARG A 497 -26.75 -22.74 14.76
C ARG A 497 -26.20 -21.33 14.95
N SER A 498 -27.00 -20.49 15.60
CA SER A 498 -26.58 -19.18 16.08
C SER A 498 -25.90 -19.29 17.45
N PHE A 499 -24.70 -18.73 17.59
CA PHE A 499 -23.92 -18.78 18.84
C PHE A 499 -24.15 -17.58 19.77
N GLY A 500 -25.11 -16.71 19.45
CA GLY A 500 -25.35 -15.47 20.19
C GLY A 500 -25.59 -15.70 21.68
N PHE A 501 -26.37 -16.73 22.05
CA PHE A 501 -26.66 -17.05 23.45
C PHE A 501 -25.44 -17.58 24.22
N LYS A 502 -24.50 -18.24 23.54
CA LYS A 502 -23.24 -18.68 24.17
C LYS A 502 -22.31 -17.49 24.42
N VAL A 503 -22.25 -16.54 23.50
CA VAL A 503 -21.51 -15.28 23.71
C VAL A 503 -22.12 -14.50 24.88
N ALA A 504 -23.45 -14.45 25.00
CA ALA A 504 -24.12 -13.88 26.16
C ALA A 504 -23.75 -14.59 27.48
N GLN A 505 -23.60 -15.91 27.46
CA GLN A 505 -23.13 -16.68 28.62
C GLN A 505 -21.67 -16.35 28.97
N LEU A 506 -20.78 -16.23 27.97
CA LEU A 506 -19.38 -15.83 28.18
C LEU A 506 -19.27 -14.38 28.69
N ALA A 507 -20.17 -13.50 28.27
CA ALA A 507 -20.31 -12.14 28.80
C ALA A 507 -20.95 -12.09 30.19
N GLN A 508 -21.18 -13.24 30.83
CA GLN A 508 -21.71 -13.38 32.19
C GLN A 508 -23.11 -12.76 32.37
N LEU A 509 -23.96 -12.79 31.33
CA LEU A 509 -25.36 -12.43 31.50
C LEU A 509 -26.06 -13.42 32.45
N PRO A 510 -27.00 -12.95 33.30
CA PRO A 510 -27.73 -13.82 34.21
C PRO A 510 -28.43 -14.97 33.45
N SER A 511 -28.33 -16.19 33.97
CA SER A 511 -28.92 -17.40 33.34
C SER A 511 -30.44 -17.26 33.12
N SER A 512 -31.13 -16.52 33.98
CA SER A 512 -32.55 -16.20 33.82
C SER A 512 -32.85 -15.35 32.57
N CYS A 513 -31.97 -14.39 32.26
CA CYS A 513 -32.05 -13.55 31.05
C CYS A 513 -31.78 -14.37 29.79
N ILE A 514 -30.74 -15.21 29.81
CA ILE A 514 -30.39 -16.09 28.68
C ILE A 514 -31.54 -17.07 28.39
N ARG A 515 -32.09 -17.73 29.43
CA ARG A 515 -33.22 -18.65 29.29
C ARG A 515 -34.42 -17.96 28.64
N ARG A 516 -34.74 -16.73 29.07
CA ARG A 516 -35.82 -15.94 28.48
C ARG A 516 -35.55 -15.58 27.02
N ALA A 517 -34.31 -15.26 26.67
CA ALA A 517 -33.92 -14.97 25.30
C ALA A 517 -34.02 -16.19 24.38
N VAL A 518 -33.66 -17.38 24.87
CA VAL A 518 -33.83 -18.66 24.14
C VAL A 518 -35.31 -18.97 23.90
N GLU A 519 -36.17 -18.81 24.91
CA GLU A 519 -37.62 -18.97 24.74
C GLU A 519 -38.17 -18.02 23.68
N MET A 520 -37.72 -16.76 23.67
CA MET A 520 -38.17 -15.76 22.71
C MET A 520 -37.70 -16.09 21.29
N ALA A 521 -36.45 -16.52 21.11
CA ALA A 521 -35.94 -16.92 19.80
C ALA A 521 -36.68 -18.12 19.23
N ALA A 522 -36.96 -19.14 20.06
CA ALA A 522 -37.74 -20.31 19.62
C ALA A 522 -39.16 -19.91 19.18
N LYS A 523 -39.80 -18.95 19.86
CA LYS A 523 -41.10 -18.41 19.45
C LYS A 523 -41.01 -17.68 18.10
N LEU A 524 -40.02 -16.81 17.92
CA LEU A 524 -39.81 -16.08 16.67
C LEU A 524 -39.52 -17.02 15.49
N GLU A 525 -38.67 -18.03 15.68
CA GLU A 525 -38.39 -19.05 14.67
C GLU A 525 -39.65 -19.84 14.30
N ALA A 526 -40.47 -20.20 15.28
CA ALA A 526 -41.73 -20.90 15.05
C ALA A 526 -42.74 -20.03 14.30
N GLU A 527 -42.83 -18.72 14.58
CA GLU A 527 -43.68 -17.78 13.86
C GLU A 527 -43.23 -17.57 12.40
N VAL A 528 -41.92 -17.46 12.17
CA VAL A 528 -41.34 -17.37 10.83
C VAL A 528 -41.57 -18.66 10.05
N CYS A 529 -41.36 -19.84 10.68
CA CYS A 529 -41.63 -21.14 10.07
C CYS A 529 -43.11 -21.36 9.76
N LYS A 530 -44.03 -20.95 10.67
CA LYS A 530 -45.48 -21.01 10.44
C LYS A 530 -45.89 -20.10 9.28
N SER A 531 -45.32 -18.91 9.18
CA SER A 531 -45.57 -17.98 8.08
C SER A 531 -45.05 -18.49 6.73
N LYS A 532 -43.87 -19.14 6.72
CA LYS A 532 -43.32 -19.83 5.54
C LYS A 532 -44.18 -21.04 5.14
N LYS A 533 -44.59 -21.88 6.11
CA LYS A 533 -45.50 -23.02 5.89
C LYS A 533 -46.87 -22.57 5.40
N ASN A 534 -47.45 -21.50 5.94
CA ASN A 534 -48.73 -20.98 5.45
C ASN A 534 -48.62 -20.42 4.02
N LYS A 535 -47.50 -19.78 3.64
CA LYS A 535 -47.26 -19.37 2.24
C LYS A 535 -47.05 -20.56 1.29
N LEU A 536 -46.41 -21.63 1.75
CA LEU A 536 -46.24 -22.89 0.99
C LEU A 536 -47.54 -23.71 0.91
N LEU A 537 -48.34 -23.74 1.99
CA LEU A 537 -49.66 -24.35 2.03
C LEU A 537 -50.63 -23.58 1.14
N ILE A 538 -50.63 -22.24 1.15
CA ILE A 538 -51.42 -21.44 0.20
C ILE A 538 -50.98 -21.68 -1.26
N LYS A 539 -49.71 -22.07 -1.52
CA LYS A 539 -49.28 -22.53 -2.86
C LYS A 539 -49.71 -23.97 -3.20
N CYS A 540 -49.95 -24.83 -2.22
CA CYS A 540 -50.34 -26.25 -2.41
C CYS A 540 -51.83 -26.54 -2.16
N SER A 541 -52.61 -25.61 -1.60
CA SER A 541 -54.02 -25.77 -1.23
C SER A 541 -54.93 -24.73 -1.90
N MET A 542 -54.54 -24.25 -3.07
CA MET A 542 -55.51 -23.66 -4.00
C MET A 542 -56.07 -24.82 -4.83
N PRO A 543 -57.40 -25.02 -4.90
CA PRO A 543 -57.95 -25.71 -6.06
C PRO A 543 -57.57 -24.87 -7.29
N ASP A 544 -57.33 -25.51 -8.44
CA ASP A 544 -57.07 -24.83 -9.71
C ASP A 544 -58.15 -23.75 -9.97
N SER A 545 -57.87 -22.50 -9.58
CA SER A 545 -58.60 -21.31 -9.97
C SER A 545 -57.99 -20.69 -11.24
N LYS A 546 -57.25 -21.50 -12.01
CA LYS A 546 -56.67 -21.14 -13.31
C LYS A 546 -57.68 -21.20 -14.46
N SER A 547 -58.98 -21.46 -14.23
CA SER A 547 -59.99 -21.37 -15.29
C SER A 547 -60.67 -20.00 -15.37
N GLU A 548 -61.10 -19.40 -14.25
CA GLU A 548 -61.92 -18.16 -14.30
C GLU A 548 -61.11 -16.87 -14.48
N HIS A 549 -59.91 -16.76 -13.90
CA HIS A 549 -59.06 -15.57 -14.06
C HIS A 549 -58.31 -15.50 -15.39
N THR A 550 -58.06 -16.65 -16.02
CA THR A 550 -57.39 -16.73 -17.32
C THR A 550 -58.35 -16.35 -18.44
N GLU A 551 -59.63 -16.78 -18.35
CA GLU A 551 -60.69 -16.35 -19.29
C GLU A 551 -61.00 -14.85 -19.20
N THR A 552 -61.03 -14.27 -17.99
CA THR A 552 -61.28 -12.81 -17.85
C THR A 552 -60.09 -12.00 -18.35
N LEU A 553 -58.85 -12.42 -18.10
CA LEU A 553 -57.66 -11.72 -18.58
C LEU A 553 -57.45 -11.87 -20.10
N GLU A 554 -57.80 -13.02 -20.69
CA GLU A 554 -57.81 -13.20 -22.15
C GLU A 554 -58.89 -12.34 -22.81
N LYS A 555 -60.13 -12.32 -22.30
CA LYS A 555 -61.20 -11.45 -22.82
C LYS A 555 -60.83 -9.97 -22.77
N VAL A 556 -60.19 -9.53 -21.70
CA VAL A 556 -59.70 -8.13 -21.57
C VAL A 556 -58.58 -7.86 -22.59
N LYS A 557 -57.62 -8.78 -22.78
CA LYS A 557 -56.57 -8.65 -23.80
C LYS A 557 -57.13 -8.65 -25.23
N GLU A 558 -58.15 -9.46 -25.52
CA GLU A 558 -58.86 -9.49 -26.80
C GLU A 558 -59.55 -8.14 -27.06
N ALA A 559 -60.25 -7.60 -26.06
CA ALA A 559 -60.93 -6.31 -26.15
C ALA A 559 -59.95 -5.14 -26.37
N TYR A 560 -58.78 -5.14 -25.73
CA TYR A 560 -57.73 -4.16 -26.01
C TYR A 560 -57.18 -4.31 -27.43
N ARG A 561 -56.99 -5.54 -27.93
CA ARG A 561 -56.54 -5.77 -29.32
C ARG A 561 -57.56 -5.28 -30.33
N GLU A 562 -58.84 -5.55 -30.14
CA GLU A 562 -59.91 -5.05 -31.01
C GLU A 562 -60.01 -3.52 -30.96
N LEU A 563 -59.89 -2.92 -29.77
CA LEU A 563 -59.89 -1.46 -29.61
C LEU A 563 -58.76 -0.82 -30.44
N PHE A 564 -57.53 -1.32 -30.33
CA PHE A 564 -56.39 -0.82 -31.10
C PHE A 564 -56.52 -1.11 -32.60
N PHE A 565 -57.13 -2.23 -32.97
CA PHE A 565 -57.40 -2.56 -34.37
C PHE A 565 -58.36 -1.56 -35.02
N TYR A 566 -59.50 -1.24 -34.40
CA TYR A 566 -60.45 -0.27 -34.94
C TYR A 566 -59.91 1.16 -34.93
N LEU A 567 -59.08 1.52 -33.95
CA LEU A 567 -58.37 2.81 -33.94
C LEU A 567 -57.39 2.92 -35.11
N ASN A 568 -56.61 1.86 -35.39
CA ASN A 568 -55.68 1.85 -36.51
C ASN A 568 -56.39 1.87 -37.87
N LEU A 569 -57.53 1.18 -38.01
CA LEU A 569 -58.35 1.26 -39.22
C LEU A 569 -58.91 2.67 -39.44
N ALA A 570 -59.34 3.36 -38.38
CA ALA A 570 -59.81 4.74 -38.47
C ALA A 570 -58.71 5.75 -38.83
N LEU A 571 -57.44 5.43 -38.52
CA LEU A 571 -56.27 6.27 -38.80
C LEU A 571 -55.69 6.04 -40.20
N ASN A 572 -56.01 4.93 -40.88
CA ASN A 572 -55.52 4.66 -42.23
C ASN A 572 -56.30 5.48 -43.27
N ASP A 573 -55.57 6.18 -44.13
CA ASP A 573 -56.09 7.27 -44.96
C ASP A 573 -56.83 6.84 -46.25
N ASP A 574 -56.96 5.54 -46.49
CA ASP A 574 -57.50 5.00 -47.75
C ASP A 574 -58.98 4.56 -47.68
N GLU A 575 -59.65 4.64 -46.52
CA GLU A 575 -61.07 4.24 -46.39
C GLU A 575 -62.05 5.43 -46.33
N ALA A 576 -63.26 5.24 -46.89
CA ALA A 576 -64.35 6.23 -46.95
C ALA A 576 -64.74 6.77 -45.55
N SER A 577 -65.06 8.06 -45.44
CA SER A 577 -65.25 8.74 -44.14
C SER A 577 -66.35 8.13 -43.26
N GLU A 578 -67.36 7.52 -43.87
CA GLU A 578 -68.46 6.86 -43.18
C GLU A 578 -67.98 5.61 -42.41
N LYS A 579 -67.09 4.81 -43.02
CA LYS A 579 -66.48 3.64 -42.36
C LYS A 579 -65.55 4.04 -41.21
N ARG A 580 -64.82 5.16 -41.34
CA ARG A 580 -63.98 5.68 -40.25
C ARG A 580 -64.82 6.08 -39.04
N PHE A 581 -65.97 6.73 -39.29
CA PHE A 581 -66.87 7.13 -38.21
C PHE A 581 -67.45 5.92 -37.48
N ASP A 582 -67.83 4.87 -38.21
CA ASP A 582 -68.30 3.62 -37.61
C ASP A 582 -67.21 2.89 -36.81
N CYS A 583 -65.96 2.85 -37.31
CA CYS A 583 -64.83 2.30 -36.58
C CYS A 583 -64.54 3.05 -35.28
N LEU A 584 -64.57 4.39 -35.30
CA LEU A 584 -64.41 5.22 -34.11
C LEU A 584 -65.55 5.04 -33.10
N LYS A 585 -66.79 4.89 -33.58
CA LYS A 585 -67.95 4.64 -32.72
C LYS A 585 -67.83 3.27 -32.04
N ARG A 586 -67.33 2.26 -32.75
CA ARG A 586 -67.10 0.91 -32.21
C ARG A 586 -65.94 0.87 -31.22
N ALA A 587 -64.83 1.56 -31.53
CA ALA A 587 -63.72 1.74 -30.59
C ALA A 587 -64.18 2.46 -29.31
N LYS A 588 -65.01 3.51 -29.42
CA LYS A 588 -65.57 4.20 -28.26
C LYS A 588 -66.43 3.28 -27.39
N SER A 589 -67.27 2.43 -27.99
CA SER A 589 -68.10 1.46 -27.25
C SER A 589 -67.25 0.45 -26.48
N LEU A 590 -66.21 -0.11 -27.11
CA LEU A 590 -65.27 -1.03 -26.48
C LEU A 590 -64.49 -0.36 -25.35
N ALA A 591 -64.08 0.90 -25.53
CA ALA A 591 -63.43 1.66 -24.47
C ALA A 591 -64.36 1.91 -23.27
N THR A 592 -65.65 2.16 -23.50
CA THR A 592 -66.63 2.31 -22.39
C THR A 592 -66.92 0.99 -21.67
N GLU A 593 -66.87 -0.15 -22.37
CA GLU A 593 -67.00 -1.47 -21.75
C GLU A 593 -65.75 -1.89 -20.95
N LEU A 594 -64.57 -1.39 -21.32
CA LEU A 594 -63.32 -1.65 -20.58
C LEU A 594 -63.16 -0.81 -19.30
N VAL A 595 -63.90 0.29 -19.17
CA VAL A 595 -63.83 1.23 -18.04
C VAL A 595 -64.86 0.93 -16.95
N ASN A 596 -65.99 0.32 -17.30
CA ASN A 596 -67.05 -0.10 -16.38
C ASN A 596 -66.88 -1.56 -15.98
#